data_AF-D1P8F6-F1
#
_entry.id   AF-D1P8F6-F1
#
_cell.length_a   1.000
_cell.length_b   1.000
_cell.length_c   1.000
_cell.angle_alpha   90.00
_cell.angle_beta   90.00
_cell.angle_gamma   90.00
#
_symmetry.space_group_name_H-M   'P 1'
#
loop_
_entity.id
_entity.type
_entity.pdbx_description
1 polymer ?
#
loop_
_entity_poly.entity_id
_entity_poly.type
_entity_poly.pdbx_seq_one_letter_code
_entity_poly.pdbx_strand_id
1 'polypeptide(L)'
;RTTGCAIAEEMGDRAKESYTAKNPIPLDILQRTMSLIEHEDMPDKVRGELHKWLGYSLRDNDLPQPALCELMRALELNERCGVKKDISNIEKFLSAKNSADS
;
A
#
# COMPACT_ATOMS: atom_id res chain seq x y z
N ARG A 1 -5.28 -1.46 23.35
CA ARG A 1 -4.14 -1.10 22.48
C ARG A 1 -3.09 -2.18 22.64
N THR A 2 -2.86 -3.00 21.61
CA THR A 2 -1.72 -3.93 21.55
C THR A 2 -0.50 -3.19 20.99
N THR A 3 0.70 -3.72 21.24
CA THR A 3 1.96 -3.14 20.73
C THR A 3 1.98 -3.08 19.20
N GLY A 4 1.35 -4.05 18.51
CA GLY A 4 1.24 -4.06 17.04
C GLY A 4 0.46 -2.87 16.47
N CYS A 5 -0.59 -2.42 17.17
CA CYS A 5 -1.36 -1.24 16.74
C CYS A 5 -0.52 0.05 16.78
N ALA A 6 0.30 0.23 17.82
CA ALA A 6 1.16 1.41 17.93
C ALA A 6 2.24 1.44 16.83
N ILE A 7 2.86 0.29 16.54
CA ILE A 7 3.87 0.15 15.48
C ILE A 7 3.27 0.47 14.11
N ALA A 8 2.04 0.01 13.84
CA ALA A 8 1.39 0.25 12.56
C ALA A 8 0.92 1.69 12.37
N GLU A 9 0.41 2.33 13.43
CA GLU A 9 0.12 3.77 13.44
C GLU A 9 1.38 4.57 13.10
N GLU A 10 2.48 4.30 13.81
CA GLU A 10 3.76 4.98 13.61
C GLU A 10 4.37 4.70 12.22
N MET A 11 4.25 3.48 11.71
CA MET A 11 4.70 3.14 10.36
C MET A 11 3.88 3.85 9.29
N GLY A 12 2.56 3.95 9.45
CA GLY A 12 1.68 4.67 8.53
C GLY A 12 2.05 6.16 8.44
N ASP A 13 2.30 6.79 9.58
CA ASP A 13 2.74 8.19 9.64
C ASP A 13 4.13 8.37 9.02
N ARG A 14 5.10 7.50 9.36
CA ARG A 14 6.44 7.54 8.76
C ARG A 14 6.43 7.31 7.27
N ALA A 15 5.61 6.38 6.78
CA ALA A 15 5.52 6.10 5.35
C ALA A 15 5.01 7.32 4.58
N LYS A 16 4.03 8.04 5.16
CA LYS A 16 3.52 9.29 4.61
C LYS A 16 4.57 10.40 4.56
N GLU A 17 5.30 10.60 5.66
CA GLU A 17 6.38 11.58 5.73
C GLU A 17 7.49 11.27 4.74
N SER A 18 7.94 10.01 4.72
CA SER A 18 8.99 9.48 3.85
C SER A 18 8.63 9.62 2.37
N TYR A 19 7.39 9.31 2.00
CA TYR A 19 6.89 9.50 0.64
C TYR A 19 6.83 10.99 0.25
N THR A 20 6.40 11.87 1.16
CA THR A 20 6.41 13.32 0.95
C THR A 20 7.82 13.86 0.79
N ALA A 21 8.79 13.30 1.52
CA ALA A 21 10.21 13.61 1.43
C ALA A 21 10.90 13.00 0.19
N LYS A 22 10.16 12.32 -0.70
CA LYS A 22 10.69 11.58 -1.87
C LYS A 22 11.72 10.50 -1.52
N ASN A 23 11.66 9.97 -0.30
CA ASN A 23 12.49 8.88 0.16
C ASN A 23 11.58 7.76 0.70
N PRO A 24 10.84 7.05 -0.17
CA PRO A 24 9.83 6.09 0.25
C PRO A 24 10.44 4.95 1.08
N ILE A 25 9.64 4.38 1.98
CA ILE A 25 10.07 3.22 2.76
C ILE A 25 10.30 2.03 1.82
N PRO A 26 11.45 1.34 1.93
CA PRO A 26 11.74 0.13 1.16
C PRO A 26 10.64 -0.93 1.28
N LEU A 27 10.40 -1.62 0.16
CA LEU A 27 9.36 -2.65 0.03
C LEU A 27 9.50 -3.75 1.09
N ASP A 28 10.72 -4.21 1.37
CA ASP A 28 11.03 -5.26 2.33
C ASP A 28 10.63 -4.90 3.76
N ILE A 29 10.78 -3.62 4.13
CA ILE A 29 10.40 -3.11 5.45
C ILE A 29 8.87 -3.08 5.58
N LEU A 30 8.16 -2.64 4.53
CA LEU A 30 6.70 -2.61 4.52
C LEU A 30 6.10 -4.02 4.60
N GLN A 31 6.65 -4.97 3.83
CA GLN A 31 6.22 -6.37 3.85
C GLN A 31 6.46 -7.02 5.22
N ARG A 32 7.63 -6.79 5.82
CA ARG A 32 7.91 -7.28 7.18
C ARG A 32 6.93 -6.69 8.20
N THR A 33 6.63 -5.40 8.08
CA THR A 33 5.69 -4.74 8.99
C THR A 33 4.29 -5.35 8.86
N MET A 34 3.83 -5.61 7.63
CA MET A 34 2.55 -6.29 7.41
C MET A 34 2.50 -7.69 8.02
N SER A 35 3.54 -8.49 7.83
CA SER A 35 3.59 -9.84 8.41
C SER A 35 3.58 -9.82 9.93
N LEU A 36 4.23 -8.82 10.56
CA LEU A 36 4.24 -8.67 12.01
C LEU A 36 2.87 -8.30 12.59
N ILE A 37 2.01 -7.64 11.81
CA ILE A 37 0.72 -7.13 12.27
C ILE A 37 -0.48 -7.91 11.74
N GLU A 38 -0.26 -8.92 10.89
CA GLU A 38 -1.30 -9.72 10.25
C GLU A 38 -2.26 -10.36 11.28
N HIS A 39 -1.71 -10.80 12.41
CA HIS A 39 -2.45 -11.46 13.48
C HIS A 39 -2.88 -10.53 14.62
N GLU A 40 -2.57 -9.23 14.51
CA GLU A 40 -2.90 -8.24 15.54
C GLU A 40 -4.31 -7.67 15.30
N ASP A 41 -5.05 -7.45 16.40
CA ASP A 41 -6.35 -6.78 16.37
C ASP A 41 -6.15 -5.28 16.07
N MET A 42 -6.26 -4.93 14.79
CA MET A 42 -5.91 -3.62 14.26
C MET A 42 -7.10 -2.97 13.56
N PRO A 43 -7.31 -1.65 13.76
CA PRO A 43 -8.33 -0.92 13.04
C PRO A 43 -8.10 -0.97 11.52
N ASP A 44 -9.16 -1.23 10.76
CA ASP A 44 -9.10 -1.34 9.29
C ASP A 44 -8.51 -0.09 8.63
N LYS A 45 -8.73 1.09 9.23
CA LYS A 45 -8.13 2.35 8.74
C LYS A 45 -6.60 2.30 8.73
N VAL A 46 -5.98 1.75 9.78
CA VAL A 46 -4.51 1.65 9.89
C VAL A 46 -3.99 0.60 8.92
N ARG A 47 -4.65 -0.56 8.86
CA ARG A 47 -4.34 -1.63 7.92
C ARG A 47 -4.41 -1.14 6.46
N GLY A 48 -5.47 -0.39 6.12
CA GLY A 48 -5.66 0.19 4.79
C GLY A 48 -4.57 1.20 4.40
N GLU A 49 -4.09 2.02 5.34
CA GLU A 49 -2.99 2.96 5.05
C GLU A 49 -1.68 2.22 4.75
N LEU A 50 -1.39 1.10 5.44
CA LEU A 50 -0.20 0.29 5.15
C LEU A 50 -0.30 -0.41 3.79
N HIS A 51 -1.47 -0.96 3.43
CA HIS A 51 -1.71 -1.51 2.09
C HIS A 51 -1.50 -0.47 0.99
N LYS A 52 -1.90 0.79 1.24
CA LYS A 52 -1.65 1.89 0.30
C LYS A 52 -0.15 2.12 0.08
N TRP A 53 0.63 2.22 1.15
CA TRP A 53 2.08 2.43 1.03
C TRP A 53 2.79 1.25 0.38
N LEU A 54 2.35 0.02 0.69
CA LEU A 54 2.86 -1.17 0.04
C LEU A 54 2.57 -1.15 -1.46
N GLY A 55 1.34 -0.80 -1.85
CA GLY A 55 0.95 -0.66 -3.25
C GLY A 55 1.77 0.39 -4.01
N TYR A 56 2.07 1.53 -3.38
CA TYR A 56 2.96 2.53 -3.98
C TYR A 56 4.40 2.04 -4.11
N SER A 57 4.93 1.37 -3.08
CA SER A 57 6.28 0.79 -3.15
C SER A 57 6.37 -0.26 -4.27
N LEU A 58 5.36 -1.13 -4.42
CA LEU A 58 5.29 -2.10 -5.52
C LEU A 58 5.22 -1.44 -6.89
N ARG A 59 4.42 -0.37 -7.03
CA ARG A 59 4.34 0.40 -8.28
C ARG A 59 5.70 0.99 -8.63
N ASP A 60 6.40 1.56 -7.65
CA ASP A 60 7.71 2.18 -7.84
C ASP A 60 8.82 1.13 -8.10
N ASN A 61 8.57 -0.15 -7.80
CA ASN A 61 9.43 -1.29 -8.16
C ASN A 61 9.01 -1.99 -9.47
N ASP A 62 8.25 -1.32 -10.34
CA ASP A 62 7.77 -1.85 -11.63
C ASP A 62 6.91 -3.13 -11.52
N LEU A 63 6.19 -3.30 -10.40
CA LEU A 63 5.27 -4.40 -10.14
C LEU A 63 3.80 -3.93 -10.13
N PRO A 64 3.23 -3.57 -11.30
CA PRO A 64 1.91 -2.95 -11.39
C PRO A 64 0.75 -3.90 -11.02
N GLN A 65 0.82 -5.20 -11.34
CA GLN A 65 -0.21 -6.16 -10.89
C GLN A 65 -0.25 -6.31 -9.36
N PRO A 66 0.86 -6.62 -8.67
CA PRO A 66 0.88 -6.64 -7.21
C PRO A 66 0.44 -5.31 -6.58
N ALA A 67 0.90 -4.19 -7.15
CA ALA A 67 0.52 -2.86 -6.68
C ALA A 67 -1.00 -2.65 -6.71
N LEU A 68 -1.67 -3.07 -7.81
CA LEU A 68 -3.12 -2.96 -7.93
C LEU A 68 -3.84 -3.74 -6.82
N CYS A 69 -3.44 -4.98 -6.56
CA CYS A 69 -4.06 -5.80 -5.52
C CYS A 69 -3.96 -5.14 -4.13
N GLU A 70 -2.79 -4.60 -3.80
CA GLU A 70 -2.57 -3.91 -2.53
C GLU A 70 -3.38 -2.61 -2.42
N LEU A 71 -3.44 -1.81 -3.48
CA LEU A 71 -4.25 -0.58 -3.48
C LEU A 71 -5.74 -0.86 -3.40
N MET A 72 -6.23 -1.93 -4.05
CA MET A 72 -7.62 -2.38 -3.90
C MET A 72 -7.92 -2.77 -2.45
N ARG A 73 -7.02 -3.54 -1.82
CA ARG A 73 -7.16 -3.91 -0.41
C ARG A 73 -7.16 -2.69 0.52
N ALA A 74 -6.29 -1.72 0.24
CA ALA A 74 -6.27 -0.44 0.93
C ALA A 74 -7.61 0.30 0.85
N LEU A 75 -8.25 0.26 -0.33
CA LEU A 75 -9.54 0.90 -0.56
C LEU A 75 -10.68 0.19 0.17
N GLU A 76 -10.70 -1.14 0.17
CA GLU A 76 -11.69 -1.96 0.89
C GLU A 76 -11.66 -1.67 2.40
N LEU A 77 -10.46 -1.55 2.97
CA LEU A 77 -10.26 -1.32 4.40
C LEU A 77 -10.42 0.16 4.79
N ASN A 78 -10.10 1.07 3.86
CA ASN A 78 -10.15 2.51 4.08
C ASN A 78 -10.59 3.23 2.80
N GLU A 79 -11.90 3.39 2.61
CA GLU A 79 -12.46 4.06 1.43
C GLU A 79 -11.97 5.51 1.24
N ARG A 80 -11.45 6.14 2.30
CA ARG A 80 -10.94 7.51 2.33
C ARG A 80 -9.42 7.61 2.19
N CYS A 81 -8.72 6.53 1.86
CA CYS A 81 -7.26 6.53 1.71
C CYS A 81 -6.74 7.27 0.46
N GLY A 82 -7.62 7.56 -0.51
CA GLY A 82 -7.34 8.40 -1.68
C GLY A 82 -6.80 7.67 -2.91
N VAL A 83 -6.72 6.34 -2.90
CA VAL A 83 -6.06 5.53 -3.95
C VAL A 83 -6.94 5.24 -5.19
N LYS A 84 -8.20 5.68 -5.22
CA LYS A 84 -9.14 5.38 -6.33
C LYS A 84 -8.60 5.78 -7.70
N LYS A 85 -7.93 6.94 -7.77
CA LYS A 85 -7.34 7.42 -9.02
C LYS A 85 -6.11 6.62 -9.41
N ASP A 86 -5.28 6.23 -8.44
CA ASP A 86 -4.09 5.40 -8.67
C ASP A 86 -4.47 4.02 -9.19
N ILE A 87 -5.47 3.37 -8.59
CA ILE A 87 -6.04 2.10 -9.06
C ILE A 87 -6.43 2.21 -10.55
N SER A 88 -7.27 3.20 -10.89
CA SER A 88 -7.72 3.39 -12.27
C SER A 88 -6.58 3.64 -13.26
N ASN A 89 -5.53 4.35 -12.83
CA ASN A 89 -4.35 4.58 -13.65
C ASN A 89 -3.55 3.28 -13.87
N ILE A 90 -3.36 2.47 -12.83
CA ILE A 90 -2.65 1.19 -12.93
C ILE A 90 -3.45 0.22 -13.80
N GLU A 91 -4.78 0.12 -13.63
CA GLU A 91 -5.63 -0.72 -14.48
C GLU A 91 -5.51 -0.35 -15.97
N LYS A 92 -5.50 0.94 -16.30
CA LYS A 92 -5.29 1.42 -17.68
C LYS A 92 -3.89 1.09 -18.20
N PHE A 93 -2.88 1.22 -17.35
CA PHE A 93 -1.50 0.85 -17.71
C PHE A 93 -1.40 -0.65 -18.01
N LEU A 94 -2.02 -1.49 -17.16
CA LEU A 94 -2.05 -2.94 -17.34
C LEU A 94 -2.82 -3.37 -18.58
N SER A 95 -3.98 -2.76 -18.86
CA SER A 95 -4.75 -3.08 -20.07
C SER A 95 -4.00 -2.69 -21.34
N ALA A 96 -3.34 -1.53 -21.36
CA ALA A 96 -2.48 -1.11 -22.46
C ALA A 96 -1.30 -2.05 -22.65
N LYS A 97 -0.62 -2.47 -21.57
CA LYS A 97 0.51 -3.40 -21.62
C LYS A 97 0.10 -4.77 -22.14
N ASN A 98 -1.00 -5.33 -21.63
CA ASN A 98 -1.50 -6.64 -22.07
C ASN A 98 -1.94 -6.63 -23.55
N SER A 99 -2.42 -5.49 -24.05
CA SER A 99 -2.81 -5.32 -25.45
C SER A 99 -1.61 -5.17 -26.40
N ALA A 100 -0.44 -4.80 -25.88
CA ALA A 100 0.79 -4.64 -26.65
C ALA A 100 1.64 -5.93 -26.72
N ASP A 101 1.42 -6.85 -25.78
CA ASP A 101 2.05 -8.19 -25.74
C ASP A 101 1.25 -9.25 -26.56
N SER A 102 0.14 -8.86 -27.18
CA SER A 102 -0.73 -9.70 -28.04
C SER A 102 -0.54 -9.36 -29.52
#